data_AF-X0SPJ0-F1
#
_entry.id   AF-X0SPJ0-F1
#
_cell.length_a   1.000
_cell.length_b   1.000
_cell.length_c   1.000
_cell.angle_alpha   90.00
_cell.angle_beta   90.00
_cell.angle_gamma   90.00
#
_symmetry.space_group_name_H-M   'P 1'
#
loop_
_entity.id
_entity.type
_entity.pdbx_description
1 polymer ?
#
loop_
_entity_poly.entity_id
_entity_poly.type
_entity_poly.pdbx_seq_one_letter_code
_entity_poly.pdbx_strand_id
1 'polypeptide(L)'
;MADRRFELGALLRAEVVQRQQEGCNVAAVEKELKVLGDHPLRTDLGALFDGLQALKPRKAFPYEEPSDLESIRIARLDGPR
;
A
#
# COMPACT_ATOMS: atom_id res chain seq x y z
N MET A 1 -8.96 -25.82 -1.37
CA MET A 1 -7.66 -25.16 -1.59
C MET A 1 -7.97 -23.77 -2.11
N ALA A 2 -7.70 -22.71 -1.33
CA ALA A 2 -7.89 -21.35 -1.82
C ALA A 2 -6.91 -21.10 -2.98
N ASP A 3 -7.39 -20.44 -4.03
CA ASP A 3 -6.54 -20.09 -5.16
C ASP A 3 -5.68 -18.88 -4.77
N ARG A 4 -4.37 -19.16 -4.58
CA ARG A 4 -3.34 -18.17 -4.17
C ARG A 4 -3.35 -16.90 -5.02
N ARG A 5 -3.78 -16.99 -6.28
CA ARG A 5 -3.82 -15.83 -7.16
C ARG A 5 -4.95 -14.86 -6.80
N PHE A 6 -6.08 -15.38 -6.29
CA PHE A 6 -7.17 -14.55 -5.76
C PHE A 6 -6.78 -13.91 -4.43
N GLU A 7 -6.04 -14.62 -3.57
CA GLU A 7 -5.49 -14.07 -2.32
C GLU A 7 -4.55 -12.89 -2.60
N LEU A 8 -3.63 -13.04 -3.56
CA LEU A 8 -2.75 -11.95 -4.00
C LEU A 8 -3.54 -10.74 -4.54
N GLY A 9 -4.61 -10.98 -5.30
CA GLY A 9 -5.49 -9.91 -5.78
C GLY A 9 -6.22 -9.19 -4.64
N ALA A 10 -6.60 -9.88 -3.57
CA ALA A 10 -7.17 -9.27 -2.37
C ALA A 10 -6.13 -8.45 -1.60
N LEU A 11 -4.91 -8.97 -1.45
CA LEU A 11 -3.80 -8.26 -0.81
C LEU A 11 -3.43 -6.97 -1.55
N LEU A 12 -3.36 -7.00 -2.88
CA LEU A 12 -3.11 -5.79 -3.69
C LEU A 12 -4.19 -4.73 -3.51
N ARG A 13 -5.46 -5.12 -3.40
CA ARG A 13 -6.55 -4.18 -3.12
C ARG A 13 -6.40 -3.55 -1.74
N ALA A 14 -6.01 -4.33 -0.73
CA ALA A 14 -5.71 -3.80 0.60
C ALA A 14 -4.51 -2.85 0.59
N GLU A 15 -3.43 -3.19 -0.11
CA GLU A 15 -2.24 -2.34 -0.26
C GLU A 15 -2.60 -0.99 -0.89
N VAL A 16 -3.44 -0.96 -1.93
CA VAL A 16 -3.90 0.31 -2.53
C VAL A 16 -4.59 1.21 -1.51
N VAL A 17 -5.47 0.64 -0.68
CA VAL A 17 -6.15 1.38 0.39
C VAL A 17 -5.14 1.92 1.39
N GLN A 18 -4.19 1.08 1.83
CA GLN A 18 -3.12 1.50 2.74
C GLN A 18 -2.30 2.65 2.14
N ARG A 19 -1.80 2.50 0.91
CA ARG A 19 -1.01 3.55 0.25
C ARG A 19 -1.79 4.86 0.09
N GLN A 20 -3.09 4.79 -0.18
CA GLN A 20 -3.95 5.97 -0.21
C GLN A 20 -4.05 6.65 1.16
N GLN A 21 -4.19 5.88 2.23
CA GLN A 21 -4.21 6.39 3.61
C GLN A 21 -2.86 7.00 4.02
N GLU A 22 -1.75 6.48 3.48
CA GLU A 22 -0.41 7.05 3.61
C GLU A 22 -0.18 8.28 2.69
N GLY A 23 -1.22 8.77 2.01
CA GLY A 23 -1.15 9.97 1.19
C GLY A 23 -0.48 9.77 -0.17
N CYS A 24 -0.28 8.53 -0.63
CA CYS A 24 0.18 8.25 -1.99
C CYS A 24 -0.92 8.53 -3.02
N ASN A 25 -0.52 8.89 -4.25
CA ASN A 25 -1.45 8.98 -5.37
C ASN A 25 -1.58 7.62 -6.06
N VAL A 26 -2.69 6.91 -5.80
CA VAL A 26 -2.94 5.56 -6.31
C VAL A 26 -3.82 5.50 -7.56
N ALA A 27 -4.21 6.64 -8.13
CA ALA A 27 -5.22 6.70 -9.20
C ALA A 27 -4.89 5.85 -10.44
N ALA A 28 -3.61 5.75 -10.81
CA ALA A 28 -3.16 4.91 -11.93
C ALA A 28 -3.37 3.41 -11.63
N VAL A 29 -2.97 2.96 -10.44
CA VAL A 29 -3.06 1.56 -10.02
C VAL A 29 -4.52 1.15 -9.79
N GLU A 30 -5.34 2.03 -9.21
CA GLU A 30 -6.79 1.79 -9.07
C GLU A 30 -7.48 1.57 -10.42
N LYS A 31 -7.06 2.30 -11.46
CA LYS A 31 -7.60 2.14 -12.80
C LYS A 31 -7.23 0.77 -13.37
N GLU A 32 -5.99 0.34 -13.19
CA GLU A 32 -5.52 -0.97 -13.64
C GLU A 32 -6.21 -2.13 -12.89
N LEU A 33 -6.40 -2.00 -11.58
CA LEU A 33 -7.15 -2.98 -10.77
C LEU A 33 -8.62 -3.09 -11.18
N LYS A 34 -9.28 -1.99 -11.55
CA LYS A 34 -10.66 -2.03 -12.06
C LYS A 34 -10.76 -2.78 -13.39
N VAL A 35 -9.76 -2.66 -14.25
CA VAL A 35 -9.70 -3.41 -15.52
C VAL A 35 -9.45 -4.90 -15.30
N LEU A 36 -8.75 -5.26 -14.22
CA LEU A 36 -8.50 -6.64 -13.82
C LEU A 36 -9.77 -7.44 -13.49
N GLY A 37 -10.76 -6.78 -12.86
CA GLY A 37 -11.91 -7.44 -12.25
C GLY A 37 -11.48 -8.52 -11.24
N ASP A 38 -12.25 -9.61 -11.15
CA ASP A 38 -11.93 -10.75 -10.27
C ASP A 38 -11.06 -11.83 -10.95
N HIS A 39 -10.43 -11.54 -12.09
CA HIS A 39 -9.59 -12.50 -12.80
C HIS A 39 -8.11 -12.11 -12.83
N PRO A 40 -7.36 -12.39 -11.74
CA PRO A 40 -5.93 -12.08 -11.63
C PRO A 40 -5.02 -12.95 -12.53
N LEU A 41 -5.58 -13.84 -13.33
CA LEU A 41 -4.83 -14.82 -14.13
C LEU A 41 -4.07 -14.20 -15.32
N ARG A 42 -4.49 -13.03 -15.80
CA ARG A 42 -3.92 -12.39 -17.01
C ARG A 42 -2.98 -11.22 -16.75
N THR A 43 -2.83 -10.81 -15.50
CA THR A 43 -2.05 -9.63 -15.14
C THR A 43 -0.87 -10.00 -14.27
N ASP A 44 0.21 -9.26 -14.45
CA ASP A 44 1.37 -9.32 -13.58
C ASP A 44 1.08 -8.58 -12.27
N LEU A 45 0.61 -9.33 -11.28
CA LEU A 45 0.37 -8.82 -9.93
C LEU A 45 1.66 -8.34 -9.25
N GLY A 46 2.82 -8.92 -9.62
CA GLY A 46 4.11 -8.51 -9.08
C GLY A 46 4.48 -7.10 -9.54
N ALA A 47 4.33 -6.82 -10.84
CA ALA A 47 4.59 -5.48 -11.38
C ALA A 47 3.67 -4.40 -10.76
N LEU A 48 2.40 -4.72 -10.52
CA LEU A 48 1.48 -3.82 -9.82
C LEU A 48 1.93 -3.55 -8.37
N PHE A 49 2.37 -4.59 -7.67
CA PHE A 49 2.89 -4.46 -6.31
C PHE A 49 4.15 -3.61 -6.26
N ASP A 50 5.12 -3.86 -7.15
CA ASP A 50 6.35 -3.07 -7.22
C ASP A 50 6.06 -1.60 -7.56
N GLY A 51 5.09 -1.35 -8.44
CA GLY A 51 4.60 -0.01 -8.76
C GLY A 51 4.02 0.71 -7.55
N LEU A 52 3.24 0.00 -6.71
CA LEU A 52 2.77 0.52 -5.44
C LEU A 52 3.93 0.79 -4.49
N GLN A 53 4.90 -0.12 -4.39
CA GLN A 53 6.05 0.03 -3.49
C GLN A 53 6.88 1.29 -3.79
N ALA A 54 6.98 1.66 -5.06
CA ALA A 54 7.70 2.84 -5.51
C ALA A 54 6.94 4.17 -5.27
N LEU A 55 5.65 4.15 -4.96
CA LEU A 55 4.90 5.38 -4.68
C LEU A 55 5.43 6.07 -3.42
N LYS A 56 5.54 7.39 -3.50
CA LYS A 56 5.86 8.24 -2.35
C LYS A 56 4.61 9.00 -1.89
N PRO A 57 4.41 9.16 -0.57
CA PRO A 57 3.43 10.09 -0.04
C PRO A 57 3.58 11.47 -0.65
N ARG A 58 2.46 12.18 -0.81
CA ARG A 58 2.49 13.60 -1.18
C ARG A 58 3.23 14.39 -0.11
N LYS A 59 3.96 15.44 -0.51
CA LYS A 59 4.70 16.31 0.43
C LYS A 59 3.84 16.96 1.52
N ALA A 60 2.52 17.09 1.30
CA ALA A 60 1.58 17.63 2.26
C ALA A 60 1.02 16.58 3.24
N PHE A 61 1.46 15.32 3.15
CA PHE A 61 1.04 14.28 4.08
C PHE A 61 1.63 14.59 5.47
N PRO A 62 0.81 14.63 6.54
CA PRO A 62 1.19 15.23 7.81
C PRO A 62 2.06 14.33 8.71
N TYR A 63 2.34 13.10 8.28
CA TYR A 63 3.14 12.14 9.05
C TYR A 63 4.54 12.01 8.43
N GLU A 64 5.56 12.24 9.26
CA GLU A 64 6.95 11.92 8.96
C GLU A 64 7.33 10.68 9.76
N GLU A 65 7.70 9.61 9.05
CA GLU A 65 8.10 8.36 9.70
C GLU A 65 9.50 8.51 10.31
N PRO A 66 9.65 8.33 11.64
CA PRO A 66 10.96 8.36 12.28
C PRO A 66 11.77 7.13 11.87
N SER A 67 13.02 7.34 11.47
CA SER A 67 13.88 6.26 10.91
C SER A 67 15.02 5.84 11.84
N ASP A 68 15.24 6.56 12.94
CA ASP A 68 16.24 6.24 13.95
C ASP A 68 15.61 6.01 15.32
N LEU A 69 16.33 5.32 16.19
CA LEU A 69 15.80 4.93 17.50
C LEU A 69 15.44 6.13 18.39
N GLU A 70 16.11 7.26 18.22
CA GLU A 70 15.88 8.45 19.04
C GLU A 70 14.59 9.15 18.63
N SER A 71 14.42 9.41 17.33
CA SER A 71 13.19 9.95 16.75
C SER A 71 11.98 9.05 17.00
N ILE A 72 12.14 7.72 16.95
CA ILE A 72 11.07 6.76 17.30
C ILE A 72 10.66 6.91 18.77
N ARG A 73 11.61 7.10 19.69
CA ARG A 73 11.32 7.30 21.12
C ARG A 73 10.56 8.61 21.35
N ILE A 74 10.96 9.68 20.66
CA ILE A 74 10.31 11.00 20.76
C ILE A 74 8.89 10.97 20.17
N ALA A 75 8.69 10.30 19.03
CA ALA A 75 7.40 10.25 18.35
C ALA A 75 6.37 9.33 19.04
N ARG A 76 6.80 8.49 20.00
CA ARG A 76 5.88 7.64 20.76
C ARG A 76 5.03 8.49 21.70
N LEU A 77 3.71 8.41 21.52
CA LEU A 77 2.76 8.88 22.52
C LEU A 77 2.90 8.02 23.79
N ASP A 78 3.20 8.66 24.92
CA ASP A 78 3.18 7.99 26.22
C ASP A 78 1.73 7.57 26.55
N GLY A 79 1.50 6.25 26.61
CA GLY A 79 0.22 5.65 26.93
C GLY A 79 0.43 4.25 27.55
N PRO A 80 -0.58 3.71 28.27
CA PRO A 80 -0.45 2.38 28.89
C PRO A 80 -0.17 1.32 27.82
N ARG A 81 0.75 0.41 28.15
CA ARG A 81 1.09 -0.76 27.31
C ARG A 81 0.27 -1.97 27.72
#